data_AF-A0A9J5XX43-F1
#
_entry.id   AF-A0A9J5XX43-F1
#
_cell.length_a   1.000
_cell.length_b   1.000
_cell.length_c   1.000
_cell.angle_alpha   90.00
_cell.angle_beta   90.00
_cell.angle_gamma   90.00
#
_symmetry.space_group_name_H-M   'P 1'
#
loop_
_entity.id
_entity.type
_entity.pdbx_description
1 polymer ?
#
loop_
_entity_poly.entity_id
_entity_poly.type
_entity_poly.pdbx_seq_one_letter_code
_entity_poly.pdbx_strand_id
1 'polypeptide(L)'
;MAGAVVKVLIDNLTSFLKGELVLLFGFQNEFQRFSSMFSTIQAVLEDAQEKQLNDKPLENWLQKLNAATYEVDDILDEYKTKATRFSQSAYGRYQPKVIPFSHKVGSIMGTLQPYELSNLSQEDCWLLLMQRAFGYQEEINPNLVAIGKEIVKICGGVPLAAKTLGGILRFKREEREWEHVRDSEIWNLPQDESSILPALRLSYHLLPLDLRQYFVYCAVFPKDTEMKKEELIAFWMAHGFLLSKGNLELEDVGNEVWNELYLRSFFQEIKVNSGKTFFSMHDLIHDMATSLFTASTSGSNIREINVKVGERNGYQLGELGSLNLYGSIEITHLERVKNDKDAKKAKLSAKANLHSLSMSWDEPYRYESEEVKVLEALKPHPNLKSLEIIRFRGFRLPDWMNHSVLKNVVSILINDCKNCLCLPPFGDLPCLESLKLYWGS
;
A
#
# COMPACT_ATOMS: atom_id res chain seq x y z
N MET A 1 39.99 9.16 -14.39
CA MET A 1 39.09 8.11 -13.86
C MET A 1 37.63 8.38 -14.23
N ALA A 2 37.06 9.56 -13.94
CA ALA A 2 35.68 9.92 -14.29
C ALA A 2 35.36 9.85 -15.80
N GLY A 3 36.28 10.26 -16.69
CA GLY A 3 36.07 10.15 -18.15
C GLY A 3 35.90 8.72 -18.65
N ALA A 4 36.55 7.73 -18.02
CA ALA A 4 36.39 6.32 -18.38
C ALA A 4 35.03 5.78 -17.93
N VAL A 5 34.53 6.20 -16.76
CA VAL A 5 33.22 5.78 -16.22
C VAL A 5 32.07 6.34 -17.07
N VAL A 6 32.14 7.63 -17.43
CA VAL A 6 31.14 8.26 -18.32
C VAL A 6 31.14 7.60 -19.70
N LYS A 7 32.30 7.24 -20.24
CA LYS A 7 32.41 6.53 -21.52
C LYS A 7 31.76 5.14 -21.46
N VAL A 8 32.01 4.37 -20.41
CA VAL A 8 31.34 3.07 -20.19
C VAL A 8 29.81 3.24 -20.11
N LEU A 9 29.34 4.28 -19.44
CA LEU A 9 27.91 4.57 -19.35
C LEU A 9 27.30 4.93 -20.73
N ILE A 10 28.00 5.74 -21.54
CA ILE A 10 27.59 6.10 -22.90
C ILE A 10 27.54 4.85 -23.78
N ASP A 11 28.54 3.98 -23.69
CA ASP A 11 28.58 2.72 -24.43
C ASP A 11 27.42 1.80 -24.01
N ASN A 12 27.11 1.75 -22.71
CA ASN A 12 25.97 1.00 -22.16
C ASN A 12 24.61 1.56 -22.63
N LEU A 13 24.43 2.89 -22.61
CA LEU A 13 23.23 3.57 -23.11
C LEU A 13 23.07 3.39 -24.63
N THR A 14 24.16 3.48 -25.38
CA THR A 14 24.17 3.34 -26.84
C THR A 14 23.88 1.89 -27.24
N SER A 15 24.42 0.92 -26.50
CA SER A 15 24.10 -0.50 -26.66
C SER A 15 22.61 -0.76 -26.37
N PHE A 16 22.07 -0.18 -25.29
CA PHE A 16 20.65 -0.27 -24.96
C PHE A 16 19.76 0.36 -26.05
N LEU A 17 20.14 1.52 -26.57
CA LEU A 17 19.43 2.23 -27.64
C LEU A 17 19.43 1.50 -28.99
N LYS A 18 20.43 0.66 -29.25
CA LYS A 18 20.55 -0.13 -30.48
C LYS A 18 19.78 -1.46 -30.42
N GLY A 19 19.30 -1.87 -29.25
CA GLY A 19 18.53 -3.11 -29.08
C GLY A 19 17.06 -2.95 -29.48
N GLU A 20 16.42 -4.06 -29.87
CA GLU A 20 14.98 -4.15 -30.18
C GLU A 20 14.06 -3.77 -28.99
N LEU A 21 14.64 -3.64 -27.79
CA LEU A 21 13.98 -3.37 -26.52
C LEU A 21 13.50 -1.92 -26.37
N VAL A 22 14.06 -0.97 -27.13
CA VAL A 22 13.68 0.44 -27.07
C VAL A 22 12.24 0.66 -27.55
N LEU A 23 11.81 -0.11 -28.55
CA LEU A 23 10.46 -0.08 -29.09
C LEU A 23 9.43 -0.64 -28.11
N LEU A 24 9.84 -1.57 -27.24
CA LEU A 24 8.96 -2.21 -26.24
C LEU A 24 8.60 -1.28 -25.08
N PHE A 25 9.44 -0.28 -24.78
CA PHE A 25 9.26 0.59 -23.62
C PHE A 25 8.85 2.03 -23.95
N GLY A 26 8.87 2.43 -25.23
CA GLY A 26 8.38 3.76 -25.65
C GLY A 26 9.23 4.95 -25.18
N PHE A 27 10.44 4.72 -24.66
CA PHE A 27 11.32 5.74 -24.06
C PHE A 27 12.50 6.17 -24.96
N GLN A 28 12.36 6.00 -26.28
CA GLN A 28 13.45 6.24 -27.22
C GLN A 28 13.97 7.68 -27.14
N ASN A 29 13.07 8.64 -26.96
CA ASN A 29 13.39 10.07 -26.92
C ASN A 29 14.17 10.43 -25.65
N GLU A 30 13.78 9.88 -24.50
CA GLU A 30 14.41 10.12 -23.20
C GLU A 30 15.82 9.53 -23.16
N PHE A 31 16.00 8.30 -23.63
CA PHE A 31 17.32 7.67 -23.69
C PHE A 31 18.26 8.36 -24.68
N GLN A 32 17.76 8.81 -25.84
CA GLN A 32 18.55 9.63 -26.77
C GLN A 32 18.99 10.96 -26.14
N ARG A 33 18.10 11.60 -25.37
CA ARG A 33 18.43 12.84 -24.65
C ARG A 33 19.49 12.62 -23.58
N PHE A 34 19.40 11.52 -22.80
CA PHE A 34 20.43 11.15 -21.84
C PHE A 34 21.78 10.88 -22.53
N SER A 35 21.78 10.10 -23.61
CA SER A 35 23.00 9.81 -24.39
C SER A 35 23.66 11.11 -24.88
N SER A 36 22.89 12.05 -25.45
CA SER A 36 23.40 13.36 -25.89
C SER A 36 24.01 14.17 -24.74
N MET A 37 23.36 14.21 -23.58
CA MET A 37 23.87 14.94 -22.41
C MET A 37 25.17 14.34 -21.86
N PHE A 38 25.26 13.01 -21.77
CA PHE A 38 26.49 12.35 -21.33
C PHE A 38 27.64 12.56 -22.32
N SER A 39 27.38 12.60 -23.63
CA SER A 39 28.39 12.98 -24.62
C SER A 39 28.90 14.42 -24.43
N THR A 40 28.02 15.37 -24.09
CA THR A 40 28.45 16.74 -23.74
C THR A 40 29.32 16.74 -22.47
N ILE A 41 28.93 15.98 -21.45
CA ILE A 41 29.72 15.84 -20.21
C ILE A 41 31.09 15.22 -20.51
N GLN A 42 31.17 14.20 -21.36
CA GLN A 42 32.43 13.58 -21.76
C GLN A 42 33.37 14.60 -22.44
N ALA A 43 32.86 15.40 -23.37
CA ALA A 43 33.66 16.43 -24.04
C ALA A 43 34.21 17.48 -23.07
N VAL A 44 33.40 17.92 -22.10
CA VAL A 44 33.84 18.86 -21.05
C VAL A 44 34.88 18.23 -20.12
N LEU A 45 34.75 16.93 -19.81
CA LEU A 45 35.71 16.19 -19.00
C LEU A 45 37.06 16.00 -19.70
N GLU A 46 37.05 15.75 -21.01
CA GLU A 46 38.25 15.63 -21.83
C GLU A 46 38.99 16.98 -21.90
N ASP A 47 38.26 18.08 -22.15
CA ASP A 47 38.81 19.45 -22.15
C ASP A 47 39.36 19.87 -20.76
N ALA A 48 38.69 19.48 -19.67
CA ALA A 48 39.15 19.74 -18.31
C ALA A 48 40.39 18.93 -17.92
N GLN A 49 40.51 17.68 -18.41
CA GLN A 49 41.67 16.81 -18.17
C GLN A 49 42.91 17.30 -18.95
N GLU A 50 42.74 17.75 -20.20
CA GLU A 50 43.83 18.34 -20.98
C GLU A 50 44.40 19.61 -20.34
N LYS A 51 43.55 20.40 -19.67
CA LYS A 51 43.96 21.66 -19.02
C LYS A 51 44.57 21.48 -17.61
N GLN A 52 44.73 20.24 -17.11
CA GLN A 52 45.29 19.89 -15.79
C GLN A 52 44.82 20.81 -14.63
N LEU A 53 43.53 21.14 -14.61
CA LEU A 53 42.97 22.06 -13.62
C LEU A 53 42.78 21.33 -12.26
N ASN A 54 43.68 21.58 -11.32
CA ASN A 54 43.55 21.13 -9.92
C ASN A 54 42.59 22.04 -9.13
N ASP A 55 41.32 22.06 -9.53
CA ASP A 55 40.29 22.85 -8.88
C ASP A 55 39.40 21.99 -7.97
N LYS A 56 39.33 22.33 -6.68
CA LYS A 56 38.54 21.57 -5.68
C LYS A 56 37.03 21.47 -5.99
N PRO A 57 36.37 22.53 -6.50
CA PRO A 57 35.01 22.45 -7.03
C PRO A 57 34.85 21.43 -8.16
N LEU A 58 35.83 21.33 -9.06
CA LEU A 58 35.83 20.35 -10.14
C LEU A 58 35.93 18.93 -9.56
N GLU A 59 36.82 18.70 -8.58
CA GLU A 59 36.95 17.40 -7.91
C GLU A 59 35.65 16.96 -7.19
N ASN A 60 34.97 17.88 -6.51
CA ASN A 60 33.68 17.62 -5.88
C ASN A 60 32.58 17.31 -6.90
N TRP A 61 32.53 18.07 -8.00
CA TRP A 61 31.59 17.82 -9.09
C TRP A 61 31.84 16.46 -9.76
N LEU A 62 33.10 16.07 -9.95
CA LEU A 62 33.48 14.75 -10.49
C LEU A 62 33.07 13.59 -9.57
N GLN A 63 33.15 13.77 -8.25
CA GLN A 63 32.70 12.76 -7.29
C GLN A 63 31.17 12.55 -7.34
N LYS A 64 30.40 13.65 -7.44
CA LYS A 64 28.94 13.58 -7.59
C LYS A 64 28.53 12.96 -8.92
N LEU A 65 29.23 13.31 -10.00
CA LEU A 65 29.01 12.71 -11.31
C LEU A 65 29.27 11.19 -11.28
N ASN A 66 30.37 10.75 -10.66
CA ASN A 66 30.67 9.32 -10.54
C ASN A 66 29.57 8.58 -9.74
N ALA A 67 29.10 9.14 -8.63
CA ALA A 67 28.00 8.55 -7.87
C ALA A 67 26.72 8.41 -8.72
N ALA A 68 26.36 9.47 -9.46
CA ALA A 68 25.21 9.44 -10.36
C ALA A 68 25.39 8.43 -11.52
N THR A 69 26.61 8.26 -12.04
CA THR A 69 26.86 7.26 -13.09
C THR A 69 26.69 5.83 -12.60
N TYR A 70 27.11 5.51 -11.36
CA TYR A 70 26.87 4.17 -10.80
C TYR A 70 25.37 3.91 -10.58
N GLU A 71 24.62 4.90 -10.10
CA GLU A 71 23.16 4.75 -9.97
C GLU A 71 22.48 4.54 -11.34
N VAL A 72 22.97 5.20 -12.39
CA VAL A 72 22.43 5.00 -13.74
C VAL A 72 22.79 3.63 -14.28
N ASP A 73 24.02 3.16 -14.05
CA ASP A 73 24.49 1.84 -14.52
C ASP A 73 23.73 0.70 -13.82
N ASP A 74 23.53 0.79 -12.49
CA ASP A 74 22.74 -0.16 -11.71
C ASP A 74 21.31 -0.29 -12.25
N ILE A 75 20.71 0.85 -12.62
CA ILE A 75 19.36 0.88 -13.17
C ILE A 75 19.36 0.30 -14.59
N LEU A 76 20.31 0.66 -15.44
CA LEU A 76 20.43 0.09 -16.79
C LEU A 76 20.62 -1.44 -16.74
N ASP A 77 21.41 -1.94 -15.80
CA ASP A 77 21.61 -3.38 -15.61
C ASP A 77 20.38 -4.09 -15.06
N GLU A 78 19.59 -3.42 -14.20
CA GLU A 78 18.26 -3.90 -13.81
C GLU A 78 17.34 -4.03 -15.04
N TYR A 79 17.33 -3.05 -15.94
CA TYR A 79 16.53 -3.07 -17.16
C TYR A 79 17.03 -4.11 -18.18
N LYS A 80 18.34 -4.27 -18.36
CA LYS A 80 18.92 -5.33 -19.21
C LYS A 80 18.58 -6.71 -18.64
N THR A 81 18.72 -6.92 -17.33
CA THR A 81 18.37 -8.18 -16.67
C THR A 81 16.87 -8.50 -16.82
N LYS A 82 16.01 -7.48 -16.73
CA LYS A 82 14.58 -7.61 -17.01
C LYS A 82 14.32 -7.94 -18.49
N ALA A 83 15.00 -7.24 -19.42
CA ALA A 83 14.94 -7.47 -20.87
C ALA A 83 15.28 -8.91 -21.30
N THR A 84 16.38 -9.47 -20.77
CA THR A 84 16.81 -10.84 -21.09
C THR A 84 15.83 -11.91 -20.56
N ARG A 85 15.04 -11.58 -19.53
CA ARG A 85 13.98 -12.45 -19.00
C ARG A 85 12.69 -12.38 -19.83
N PHE A 86 12.47 -11.28 -20.57
CA PHE A 86 11.35 -11.16 -21.52
C PHE A 86 11.57 -11.99 -22.79
N SER A 87 12.80 -12.08 -23.32
CA SER A 87 13.06 -12.92 -24.50
C SER A 87 12.93 -14.43 -24.23
N GLN A 88 12.96 -14.84 -22.95
CA GLN A 88 12.82 -16.23 -22.52
C GLN A 88 11.43 -16.60 -21.98
N SER A 89 10.51 -15.64 -21.83
CA SER A 89 9.15 -15.88 -21.34
C SER A 89 8.11 -15.42 -22.37
N ALA A 90 7.27 -16.34 -22.84
CA ALA A 90 6.21 -16.10 -23.82
C ALA A 90 5.05 -15.20 -23.32
N TYR A 91 5.26 -14.33 -22.31
CA TYR A 91 4.22 -13.53 -21.68
C TYR A 91 4.73 -12.12 -21.39
N GLY A 92 4.47 -11.21 -22.32
CA GLY A 92 4.67 -9.78 -22.13
C GLY A 92 3.61 -9.22 -21.19
N ARG A 93 4.04 -8.67 -20.05
CA ARG A 93 3.36 -7.60 -19.29
C ARG A 93 4.22 -7.18 -18.10
N TYR A 94 5.00 -6.13 -18.30
CA TYR A 94 5.51 -5.30 -17.21
C TYR A 94 5.45 -3.85 -17.66
N GLN A 95 4.86 -3.01 -16.82
CA GLN A 95 4.98 -1.56 -16.94
C GLN A 95 6.07 -1.13 -15.95
N PRO A 96 7.17 -0.52 -16.42
CA PRO A 96 8.12 0.06 -15.49
C PRO A 96 7.44 1.19 -14.73
N LYS A 97 7.60 1.20 -13.40
CA LYS A 97 7.41 2.41 -12.60
C LYS A 97 8.40 3.46 -13.14
N VAL A 98 7.92 4.30 -14.05
CA VAL A 98 8.54 5.60 -14.35
C VAL A 98 8.61 6.36 -13.02
N ILE A 99 9.68 7.13 -12.80
CA ILE A 99 9.85 8.19 -11.77
C ILE A 99 11.07 8.05 -10.82
N PRO A 100 11.65 6.89 -10.43
CA PRO A 100 12.86 6.92 -9.60
C PRO A 100 14.07 7.47 -10.38
N PHE A 101 14.18 7.11 -11.66
CA PHE A 101 15.38 7.38 -12.46
C PHE A 101 15.57 8.86 -12.79
N SER A 102 14.58 9.54 -13.40
CA SER A 102 14.76 10.95 -13.83
C SER A 102 14.73 11.95 -12.67
N HIS A 103 13.86 11.73 -11.68
CA HIS A 103 13.72 12.64 -10.53
C HIS A 103 14.92 12.55 -9.59
N LYS A 104 15.42 11.33 -9.32
CA LYS A 104 16.55 11.14 -8.41
C LYS A 104 17.86 11.57 -9.06
N VAL A 105 18.10 11.22 -10.33
CA VAL A 105 19.27 11.69 -11.08
C VAL A 105 19.20 13.21 -11.29
N GLY A 106 18.04 13.77 -11.66
CA GLY A 106 17.85 15.22 -11.80
C GLY A 106 18.06 16.00 -10.49
N SER A 107 17.58 15.47 -9.37
CA SER A 107 17.79 16.03 -8.03
C SER A 107 19.23 15.91 -7.55
N ILE A 108 19.94 14.83 -7.89
CA ILE A 108 21.35 14.62 -7.54
C ILE A 108 22.25 15.53 -8.39
N MET A 109 21.93 15.67 -9.67
CA MET A 109 22.73 16.43 -10.62
C MET A 109 22.46 17.94 -10.55
N GLY A 110 21.33 18.38 -9.98
CA GLY A 110 21.01 19.80 -9.73
C GLY A 110 20.92 20.67 -11.00
N THR A 111 20.94 20.06 -12.19
CA THR A 111 21.14 20.74 -13.48
C THR A 111 19.92 20.72 -14.40
N LEU A 112 18.85 20.00 -14.05
CA LEU A 112 17.66 19.87 -14.91
C LEU A 112 16.38 20.24 -14.16
N GLN A 113 15.59 21.13 -14.77
CA GLN A 113 14.19 21.31 -14.40
C GLN A 113 13.47 19.95 -14.47
N PRO A 114 12.62 19.60 -13.48
CA PRO A 114 11.86 18.35 -13.50
C PRO A 114 11.14 18.19 -14.84
N TYR A 115 11.31 17.04 -15.49
CA TYR A 115 10.59 16.75 -16.72
C TYR A 115 9.13 16.44 -16.37
N GLU A 116 8.23 17.38 -16.68
CA GLU A 116 6.79 17.14 -16.59
C GLU A 116 6.41 16.08 -17.63
N LEU A 117 5.96 14.93 -17.14
CA LEU A 117 5.42 13.89 -18.00
C LEU A 117 4.16 14.42 -18.66
N SER A 118 4.18 14.48 -19.99
CA SER A 118 3.00 14.80 -20.79
C SER A 118 1.96 13.68 -20.69
N ASN A 119 0.69 14.04 -20.78
CA ASN A 119 -0.41 13.08 -20.88
C ASN A 119 -0.24 12.15 -22.10
N LEU A 120 -0.84 10.95 -22.01
CA LEU A 120 -0.88 10.01 -23.13
C LEU A 120 -1.70 10.57 -24.30
N SER A 121 -1.35 10.12 -25.50
CA SER A 121 -2.19 10.36 -26.68
C SER A 121 -3.54 9.65 -26.53
N GLN A 122 -4.54 10.10 -27.27
CA GLN A 122 -5.86 9.46 -27.29
C GLN A 122 -5.76 8.01 -27.79
N GLU A 123 -4.89 7.73 -28.76
CA GLU A 123 -4.63 6.38 -29.27
C GLU A 123 -4.04 5.46 -28.20
N ASP A 124 -3.06 5.96 -27.42
CA ASP A 124 -2.44 5.16 -26.35
C ASP A 124 -3.41 4.90 -25.19
N CYS A 125 -4.22 5.90 -24.82
CA CYS A 125 -5.30 5.71 -23.85
C CYS A 125 -6.36 4.72 -24.34
N TRP A 126 -6.69 4.74 -25.64
CA TRP A 126 -7.59 3.78 -26.27
C TRP A 126 -7.05 2.35 -26.18
N LEU A 127 -5.78 2.14 -26.54
CA LEU A 127 -5.13 0.84 -26.43
C LEU A 127 -5.14 0.33 -24.98
N LEU A 128 -4.81 1.19 -24.02
CA LEU A 128 -4.79 0.84 -22.60
C LEU A 128 -6.18 0.46 -22.07
N LEU A 129 -7.20 1.23 -22.44
CA LEU A 129 -8.59 0.99 -22.04
C LEU A 129 -9.11 -0.32 -22.63
N MET A 130 -8.91 -0.55 -23.93
CA MET A 130 -9.33 -1.77 -24.63
C MET A 130 -8.61 -3.01 -24.10
N GLN A 131 -7.30 -2.93 -23.91
CA GLN A 131 -6.51 -4.02 -23.34
C GLN A 131 -7.05 -4.44 -21.97
N ARG A 132 -7.54 -3.47 -21.18
CA ARG A 132 -8.09 -3.74 -19.86
C ARG A 132 -9.52 -4.28 -19.91
N ALA A 133 -10.37 -3.73 -20.79
CA ALA A 133 -11.77 -4.09 -20.94
C ALA A 133 -11.98 -5.48 -21.57
N PHE A 134 -11.27 -5.82 -22.65
CA PHE A 134 -11.48 -7.05 -23.40
C PHE A 134 -10.39 -8.11 -23.20
N GLY A 135 -9.25 -7.74 -22.59
CA GLY A 135 -8.13 -8.66 -22.44
C GLY A 135 -7.49 -8.99 -23.78
N TYR A 136 -7.43 -10.29 -24.13
CA TYR A 136 -6.83 -10.80 -25.37
C TYR A 136 -7.88 -11.37 -26.36
N GLN A 137 -9.18 -11.24 -26.06
CA GLN A 137 -10.23 -11.81 -26.92
C GLN A 137 -10.65 -10.84 -28.04
N GLU A 138 -10.80 -11.42 -29.23
CA GLU A 138 -11.03 -10.75 -30.52
C GLU A 138 -12.45 -11.02 -31.00
N GLU A 139 -13.37 -10.10 -30.68
CA GLU A 139 -14.52 -9.68 -31.50
C GLU A 139 -15.21 -8.53 -30.77
N ILE A 140 -14.74 -7.31 -31.04
CA ILE A 140 -15.27 -6.11 -30.40
C ILE A 140 -16.45 -5.62 -31.23
N ASN A 141 -17.63 -5.55 -30.62
CA ASN A 141 -18.80 -4.94 -31.25
C ASN A 141 -18.48 -3.49 -31.67
N PRO A 142 -18.66 -3.11 -32.95
CA PRO A 142 -18.38 -1.77 -33.45
C PRO A 142 -19.06 -0.64 -32.66
N ASN A 143 -20.25 -0.88 -32.10
CA ASN A 143 -20.94 0.12 -31.27
C ASN A 143 -20.20 0.39 -29.96
N LEU A 144 -19.64 -0.65 -29.33
CA LEU A 144 -18.80 -0.49 -28.13
C LEU A 144 -17.51 0.25 -28.45
N VAL A 145 -16.98 0.11 -29.68
CA VAL A 145 -15.81 0.88 -30.13
C VAL A 145 -16.13 2.38 -30.16
N ALA A 146 -17.29 2.75 -30.71
CA ALA A 146 -17.71 4.14 -30.78
C ALA A 146 -17.85 4.76 -29.36
N ILE A 147 -18.57 4.10 -28.46
CA ILE A 147 -18.76 4.57 -27.08
C ILE A 147 -17.43 4.61 -26.33
N GLY A 148 -16.59 3.59 -26.49
CA GLY A 148 -15.30 3.53 -25.84
C GLY A 148 -14.37 4.68 -26.25
N LYS A 149 -14.38 5.10 -27.52
CA LYS A 149 -13.62 6.29 -27.96
C LYS A 149 -14.11 7.57 -27.31
N GLU A 150 -15.40 7.68 -26.99
CA GLU A 150 -15.93 8.80 -26.21
C GLU A 150 -15.46 8.75 -24.75
N ILE A 151 -15.46 7.56 -24.14
CA ILE A 151 -14.93 7.36 -22.78
C ILE A 151 -13.44 7.73 -22.69
N VAL A 152 -12.64 7.44 -23.73
CA VAL A 152 -11.21 7.83 -23.77
C VAL A 152 -11.02 9.35 -23.76
N LYS A 153 -11.93 10.11 -24.36
CA LYS A 153 -11.89 11.58 -24.29
C LYS A 153 -12.06 12.07 -22.86
N ILE A 154 -12.93 11.41 -22.07
CA ILE A 154 -13.15 11.71 -20.64
C ILE A 154 -11.87 11.47 -19.83
N CYS A 155 -11.05 10.47 -20.18
CA CYS A 155 -9.80 10.18 -19.48
C CYS A 155 -8.76 11.31 -19.53
N GLY A 156 -8.88 12.27 -20.47
CA GLY A 156 -7.98 13.42 -20.58
C GLY A 156 -6.49 13.06 -20.78
N GLY A 157 -6.20 11.85 -21.27
CA GLY A 157 -4.83 11.34 -21.42
C GLY A 157 -4.18 10.80 -20.14
N VAL A 158 -4.94 10.64 -19.04
CA VAL A 158 -4.43 10.10 -17.78
C VAL A 158 -4.43 8.55 -17.82
N PRO A 159 -3.28 7.87 -17.73
CA PRO A 159 -3.19 6.42 -17.86
C PRO A 159 -4.01 5.66 -16.82
N LEU A 160 -3.97 6.12 -15.56
CA LEU A 160 -4.70 5.46 -14.48
C LEU A 160 -6.22 5.58 -14.68
N ALA A 161 -6.72 6.69 -15.21
CA ALA A 161 -8.15 6.86 -15.51
C ALA A 161 -8.59 5.87 -16.60
N ALA A 162 -7.80 5.74 -17.68
CA ALA A 162 -8.07 4.77 -18.74
C ALA A 162 -8.04 3.31 -18.23
N LYS A 163 -7.11 2.94 -17.33
CA LYS A 163 -7.09 1.61 -16.69
C LYS A 163 -8.29 1.37 -15.78
N THR A 164 -8.69 2.39 -15.03
CA THR A 164 -9.84 2.30 -14.12
C THR A 164 -11.12 2.08 -14.93
N LEU A 165 -11.37 2.91 -15.94
CA LEU A 165 -12.55 2.79 -16.80
C LEU A 165 -12.55 1.48 -17.60
N GLY A 166 -11.41 1.09 -18.18
CA GLY A 166 -11.29 -0.21 -18.83
C GLY A 166 -11.54 -1.38 -17.87
N GLY A 167 -11.14 -1.25 -16.59
CA GLY A 167 -11.44 -2.23 -15.54
C GLY A 167 -12.93 -2.34 -15.21
N ILE A 168 -13.67 -1.22 -15.22
CA ILE A 168 -15.14 -1.22 -15.06
C ILE A 168 -15.80 -1.92 -16.25
N LEU A 169 -15.42 -1.53 -17.46
CA LEU A 169 -16.01 -2.03 -18.70
C LEU A 169 -15.73 -3.51 -18.94
N ARG A 170 -14.71 -4.06 -18.26
CA ARG A 170 -14.40 -5.49 -18.31
C ARG A 170 -15.57 -6.39 -17.92
N PHE A 171 -16.47 -5.89 -17.08
CA PHE A 171 -17.64 -6.64 -16.61
C PHE A 171 -18.93 -6.28 -17.36
N LYS A 172 -18.81 -5.55 -18.48
CA LYS A 172 -19.94 -5.00 -19.25
C LYS A 172 -19.82 -5.40 -20.71
N ARG A 173 -20.89 -5.96 -21.27
CA ARG A 173 -20.91 -6.44 -22.68
C ARG A 173 -22.02 -5.81 -23.49
N GLU A 174 -23.00 -5.19 -22.86
CA GLU A 174 -24.09 -4.53 -23.54
C GLU A 174 -23.79 -3.05 -23.79
N GLU A 175 -24.31 -2.53 -24.89
CA GLU A 175 -24.16 -1.13 -25.30
C GLU A 175 -24.66 -0.17 -24.21
N ARG A 176 -25.86 -0.41 -23.69
CA ARG A 176 -26.49 0.41 -22.63
C ARG A 176 -25.64 0.52 -21.37
N GLU A 177 -24.89 -0.53 -21.03
CA GLU A 177 -24.02 -0.53 -19.87
C GLU A 177 -22.78 0.36 -20.07
N TRP A 178 -22.27 0.44 -21.30
CA TRP A 178 -21.18 1.34 -21.67
C TRP A 178 -21.65 2.79 -21.74
N GLU A 179 -22.85 3.03 -22.27
CA GLU A 179 -23.50 4.34 -22.24
C GLU A 179 -23.70 4.84 -20.82
N HIS A 180 -24.13 3.97 -19.89
CA HIS A 180 -24.27 4.33 -18.48
C HIS A 180 -22.95 4.78 -17.83
N VAL A 181 -21.81 4.21 -18.23
CA VAL A 181 -20.48 4.65 -17.77
C VAL A 181 -20.12 6.01 -18.38
N ARG A 182 -20.36 6.19 -19.68
CA ARG A 182 -20.08 7.45 -20.40
C ARG A 182 -20.93 8.60 -19.86
N ASP A 183 -22.22 8.37 -19.64
CA ASP A 183 -23.22 9.39 -19.34
C ASP A 183 -23.44 9.58 -17.83
N SER A 184 -22.53 9.08 -16.99
CA SER A 184 -22.66 9.16 -15.53
C SER A 184 -22.64 10.61 -15.02
N GLU A 185 -23.55 10.91 -14.09
CA GLU A 185 -23.61 12.22 -13.43
C GLU A 185 -22.34 12.57 -12.63
N ILE A 186 -21.54 11.56 -12.26
CA ILE A 186 -20.27 11.73 -11.53
C ILE A 186 -19.29 12.61 -12.31
N TRP A 187 -19.38 12.63 -13.65
CA TRP A 187 -18.55 13.48 -14.51
C TRP A 187 -18.85 14.98 -14.37
N ASN A 188 -20.07 15.34 -13.95
CA ASN A 188 -20.53 16.73 -13.86
C ASN A 188 -20.39 17.33 -12.45
N LEU A 189 -19.89 16.56 -11.48
CA LEU A 189 -19.68 17.03 -10.11
C LEU A 189 -18.55 18.08 -10.05
N PRO A 190 -18.65 19.15 -9.24
CA PRO A 190 -17.58 20.13 -9.08
C PRO A 190 -16.32 19.42 -8.57
N GLN A 191 -15.20 19.52 -9.29
CA GLN A 191 -13.95 18.88 -8.92
C GLN A 191 -12.86 19.90 -8.62
N ASP A 192 -12.01 19.56 -7.66
CA ASP A 192 -10.65 20.07 -7.55
C ASP A 192 -9.83 19.57 -8.77
N GLU A 193 -8.73 20.24 -9.07
CA GLU A 193 -7.90 20.24 -10.30
C GLU A 193 -7.53 18.89 -10.98
N SER A 194 -7.90 17.72 -10.42
CA SER A 194 -7.50 16.40 -10.89
C SER A 194 -8.60 15.65 -11.67
N SER A 195 -8.37 15.43 -12.96
CA SER A 195 -9.29 14.75 -13.90
C SER A 195 -9.56 13.27 -13.59
N ILE A 196 -8.82 12.66 -12.65
CA ILE A 196 -8.91 11.22 -12.36
C ILE A 196 -9.90 10.85 -11.25
N LEU A 197 -10.16 11.77 -10.31
CA LEU A 197 -11.01 11.47 -9.14
C LEU A 197 -12.42 10.97 -9.53
N PRO A 198 -13.09 11.55 -10.56
CA PRO A 198 -14.39 11.04 -11.01
C PRO A 198 -14.33 9.58 -11.50
N ALA A 199 -13.28 9.19 -12.23
CA ALA A 199 -13.11 7.83 -12.72
C ALA A 199 -12.93 6.81 -11.57
N LEU A 200 -12.14 7.18 -10.55
CA LEU A 200 -11.95 6.36 -9.35
C LEU A 200 -13.27 6.20 -8.57
N ARG A 201 -13.99 7.31 -8.35
CA ARG A 201 -15.30 7.31 -7.67
C ARG A 201 -16.29 6.44 -8.41
N LEU A 202 -16.38 6.56 -9.74
CA LEU A 202 -17.26 5.75 -10.56
C LEU A 202 -16.93 4.25 -10.45
N SER A 203 -15.65 3.89 -10.42
CA SER A 203 -15.22 2.50 -10.22
C SER A 203 -15.72 1.90 -8.91
N TYR A 204 -15.68 2.67 -7.83
CA TYR A 204 -16.25 2.26 -6.55
C TYR A 204 -17.79 2.20 -6.56
N HIS A 205 -18.46 3.18 -7.17
CA HIS A 205 -19.93 3.19 -7.23
C HIS A 205 -20.47 2.02 -8.06
N LEU A 206 -19.74 1.60 -9.09
CA LEU A 206 -20.08 0.43 -9.91
C LEU A 206 -19.48 -0.89 -9.38
N LEU A 207 -18.84 -0.87 -8.22
CA LEU A 207 -18.44 -2.09 -7.51
C LEU A 207 -19.66 -2.68 -6.78
N PRO A 208 -19.93 -4.00 -6.92
CA PRO A 208 -21.03 -4.66 -6.21
C PRO A 208 -20.98 -4.39 -4.71
N LEU A 209 -22.14 -4.15 -4.10
CA LEU A 209 -22.25 -3.71 -2.69
C LEU A 209 -21.52 -4.66 -1.74
N ASP A 210 -21.71 -5.96 -1.91
CA ASP A 210 -21.08 -7.01 -1.10
C ASP A 210 -19.55 -6.97 -1.18
N LEU A 211 -18.98 -6.40 -2.25
CA LEU A 211 -17.55 -6.35 -2.47
C LEU A 211 -16.87 -5.07 -1.95
N ARG A 212 -17.67 -4.03 -1.68
CA ARG A 212 -17.16 -2.71 -1.25
C ARG A 212 -16.42 -2.78 0.08
N GLN A 213 -16.88 -3.63 1.01
CA GLN A 213 -16.25 -3.78 2.32
C GLN A 213 -14.79 -4.27 2.22
N TYR A 214 -14.49 -5.18 1.28
CA TYR A 214 -13.14 -5.70 1.09
C TYR A 214 -12.21 -4.65 0.52
N PHE A 215 -12.70 -3.82 -0.40
CA PHE A 215 -11.97 -2.66 -0.91
C PHE A 215 -11.68 -1.64 0.20
N VAL A 216 -12.71 -1.26 0.96
CA VAL A 216 -12.60 -0.28 2.05
C VAL A 216 -11.66 -0.77 3.15
N TYR A 217 -11.69 -2.07 3.48
CA TYR A 217 -10.75 -2.67 4.44
C TYR A 217 -9.28 -2.51 4.02
N CYS A 218 -8.98 -2.42 2.72
CA CYS A 218 -7.60 -2.23 2.27
C CYS A 218 -6.98 -0.90 2.73
N ALA A 219 -7.80 0.07 3.19
CA ALA A 219 -7.33 1.31 3.80
C ALA A 219 -6.56 1.09 5.12
N VAL A 220 -6.73 -0.06 5.78
CA VAL A 220 -6.02 -0.41 7.01
C VAL A 220 -4.51 -0.56 6.77
N PHE A 221 -4.12 -0.98 5.57
CA PHE A 221 -2.70 -1.11 5.21
C PHE A 221 -2.12 0.26 4.87
N PRO A 222 -0.91 0.62 5.32
CA PRO A 222 -0.25 1.85 4.91
C PRO A 222 -0.05 1.97 3.39
N LYS A 223 0.15 3.18 2.89
CA LYS A 223 0.57 3.41 1.50
C LYS A 223 1.87 2.66 1.20
N ASP A 224 2.04 2.28 -0.06
CA ASP A 224 3.17 1.49 -0.56
C ASP A 224 3.36 0.09 0.06
N THR A 225 2.39 -0.42 0.83
CA THR A 225 2.47 -1.77 1.39
C THR A 225 2.51 -2.80 0.25
N GLU A 226 3.59 -3.59 0.19
CA GLU A 226 3.70 -4.76 -0.69
C GLU A 226 3.02 -5.96 -0.01
N MET A 227 1.95 -6.47 -0.61
CA MET A 227 1.13 -7.54 -0.03
C MET A 227 1.07 -8.75 -0.96
N LYS A 228 1.02 -9.96 -0.40
CA LYS A 228 0.67 -11.15 -1.19
C LYS A 228 -0.83 -11.29 -1.29
N LYS A 229 -1.31 -11.81 -2.41
CA LYS A 229 -2.73 -12.12 -2.62
C LYS A 229 -3.28 -13.01 -1.51
N GLU A 230 -2.54 -14.07 -1.18
CA GLU A 230 -2.97 -15.08 -0.21
C GLU A 230 -3.07 -14.49 1.21
N GLU A 231 -2.19 -13.54 1.55
CA GLU A 231 -2.21 -12.84 2.84
C GLU A 231 -3.45 -11.95 2.95
N LEU A 232 -3.81 -11.21 1.89
CA LEU A 232 -5.01 -10.36 1.91
C LEU A 232 -6.30 -11.18 2.02
N ILE A 233 -6.38 -12.31 1.30
CA ILE A 233 -7.51 -13.23 1.40
C ILE A 233 -7.62 -13.80 2.82
N ALA A 234 -6.49 -14.23 3.40
CA ALA A 234 -6.46 -14.71 4.78
C ALA A 234 -6.92 -13.63 5.77
N PHE A 235 -6.57 -12.35 5.54
CA PHE A 235 -7.10 -11.26 6.36
C PHE A 235 -8.62 -11.13 6.22
N TRP A 236 -9.19 -11.17 5.01
CA TRP A 236 -10.64 -11.12 4.83
C TRP A 236 -11.37 -12.30 5.48
N MET A 237 -10.77 -13.49 5.43
CA MET A 237 -11.27 -14.68 6.13
C MET A 237 -11.24 -14.48 7.65
N ALA A 238 -10.11 -14.02 8.18
CA ALA A 238 -9.92 -13.82 9.62
C ALA A 238 -10.87 -12.77 10.21
N HIS A 239 -11.23 -11.74 9.42
CA HIS A 239 -12.21 -10.72 9.84
C HIS A 239 -13.66 -11.17 9.69
N GLY A 240 -13.91 -12.40 9.21
CA GLY A 240 -15.25 -12.95 9.04
C GLY A 240 -16.07 -12.23 7.96
N PHE A 241 -15.42 -11.52 7.04
CA PHE A 241 -16.12 -10.79 5.97
C PHE A 241 -16.67 -11.73 4.91
N LEU A 242 -15.96 -12.82 4.63
CA LEU A 242 -16.34 -13.81 3.62
C LEU A 242 -17.41 -14.75 4.20
N LEU A 243 -18.55 -14.82 3.52
CA LEU A 243 -19.58 -15.82 3.78
C LEU A 243 -19.44 -16.93 2.74
N SER A 244 -19.53 -18.19 3.16
CA SER A 244 -19.54 -19.30 2.22
C SER A 244 -20.76 -19.18 1.29
N LYS A 245 -20.52 -19.33 -0.02
CA LYS A 245 -21.56 -19.31 -1.04
C LYS A 245 -21.76 -20.72 -1.57
N GLY A 246 -22.82 -21.39 -1.11
CA GLY A 246 -23.13 -22.76 -1.52
C GLY A 246 -22.04 -23.75 -1.10
N ASN A 247 -21.40 -24.41 -2.07
CA ASN A 247 -20.36 -25.42 -1.86
C ASN A 247 -18.93 -24.86 -1.91
N LEU A 248 -18.76 -23.55 -2.04
CA LEU A 248 -17.43 -22.92 -2.15
C LEU A 248 -16.78 -22.76 -0.78
N GLU A 249 -15.47 -23.05 -0.71
CA GLU A 249 -14.66 -22.75 0.47
C GLU A 249 -14.44 -21.24 0.60
N LEU A 250 -14.06 -20.77 1.79
CA LEU A 250 -13.88 -19.33 2.02
C LEU A 250 -12.73 -18.77 1.18
N GLU A 251 -11.71 -19.57 0.94
CA GLU A 251 -10.60 -19.26 0.04
C GLU A 251 -11.09 -19.03 -1.40
N ASP A 252 -12.03 -19.85 -1.90
CA ASP A 252 -12.59 -19.70 -3.25
C ASP A 252 -13.35 -18.38 -3.37
N VAL A 253 -14.21 -18.09 -2.38
CA VAL A 253 -14.93 -16.80 -2.33
C VAL A 253 -13.93 -15.64 -2.26
N GLY A 254 -12.89 -15.75 -1.43
CA GLY A 254 -11.83 -14.74 -1.34
C GLY A 254 -11.07 -14.54 -2.66
N ASN A 255 -10.84 -15.62 -3.42
CA ASN A 255 -10.25 -15.56 -4.75
C ASN A 255 -11.14 -14.84 -5.76
N GLU A 256 -12.45 -15.05 -5.72
CA GLU A 256 -13.42 -14.33 -6.57
C GLU A 256 -13.40 -12.82 -6.26
N VAL A 257 -13.48 -12.46 -4.97
CA VAL A 257 -13.39 -11.06 -4.52
C VAL A 257 -12.08 -10.43 -5.00
N TRP A 258 -10.95 -11.10 -4.77
CA TRP A 258 -9.65 -10.63 -5.21
C TRP A 258 -9.62 -10.39 -6.73
N ASN A 259 -10.10 -11.37 -7.51
CA ASN A 259 -10.10 -11.29 -8.96
C ASN A 259 -10.90 -10.08 -9.44
N GLU A 260 -12.08 -9.83 -8.88
CA GLU A 260 -12.88 -8.65 -9.20
C GLU A 260 -12.09 -7.35 -8.93
N LEU A 261 -11.54 -7.19 -7.72
CA LEU A 261 -10.82 -5.98 -7.33
C LEU A 261 -9.54 -5.77 -8.16
N TYR A 262 -8.80 -6.84 -8.43
CA TYR A 262 -7.62 -6.82 -9.28
C TYR A 262 -7.97 -6.40 -10.71
N LEU A 263 -9.01 -6.99 -11.29
CA LEU A 263 -9.43 -6.71 -12.66
C LEU A 263 -9.99 -5.29 -12.84
N ARG A 264 -10.59 -4.72 -11.79
CA ARG A 264 -10.98 -3.30 -11.72
C ARG A 264 -9.80 -2.34 -11.52
N SER A 265 -8.57 -2.87 -11.47
CA SER A 265 -7.32 -2.10 -11.33
C SER A 265 -7.16 -1.42 -9.96
N PHE A 266 -7.81 -1.92 -8.91
CA PHE A 266 -7.56 -1.42 -7.54
C PHE A 266 -6.19 -1.83 -7.01
N PHE A 267 -5.66 -2.95 -7.50
CA PHE A 267 -4.33 -3.43 -7.19
C PHE A 267 -3.42 -3.39 -8.42
N GLN A 268 -2.18 -3.00 -8.19
CA GLN A 268 -1.08 -3.07 -9.15
C GLN A 268 -0.09 -4.15 -8.72
N GLU A 269 0.41 -4.90 -9.69
CA GLU A 269 1.46 -5.89 -9.47
C GLU A 269 2.82 -5.19 -9.45
N ILE A 270 3.64 -5.45 -8.43
CA ILE A 270 4.92 -4.73 -8.21
C ILE A 270 6.13 -5.56 -8.63
N LYS A 271 6.21 -6.82 -8.13
CA LYS A 271 7.37 -7.71 -8.27
C LYS A 271 6.93 -9.17 -8.33
N VAL A 272 7.63 -9.97 -9.14
CA VAL A 272 7.65 -11.43 -9.04
C VAL A 272 9.03 -11.84 -8.57
N ASN A 273 9.17 -12.24 -7.30
CA ASN A 273 10.45 -12.70 -6.75
C ASN A 273 10.33 -14.20 -6.44
N SER A 274 11.20 -15.02 -7.04
CA SER A 274 11.24 -16.48 -6.78
C SER A 274 9.88 -17.19 -6.93
N GLY A 275 9.07 -16.79 -7.92
CA GLY A 275 7.73 -17.35 -8.15
C GLY A 275 6.62 -16.81 -7.25
N LYS A 276 6.90 -15.80 -6.41
CA LYS A 276 5.89 -15.12 -5.57
C LYS A 276 5.57 -13.74 -6.13
N THR A 277 4.29 -13.46 -6.33
CA THR A 277 3.78 -12.19 -6.85
C THR A 277 3.34 -11.28 -5.71
N PHE A 278 3.76 -10.02 -5.75
CA PHE A 278 3.40 -8.98 -4.78
C PHE A 278 2.59 -7.87 -5.42
N PHE A 279 1.63 -7.36 -4.66
CA PHE A 279 0.68 -6.34 -5.09
C PHE A 279 0.71 -5.12 -4.17
N SER A 280 0.32 -3.96 -4.69
CA SER A 280 0.15 -2.70 -3.98
C SER A 280 -1.14 -2.04 -4.43
N MET A 281 -1.71 -1.20 -3.58
CA MET A 281 -2.71 -0.22 -4.00
C MET A 281 -1.99 1.06 -4.46
N HIS A 282 -2.48 1.69 -5.52
CA HIS A 282 -1.98 3.00 -5.94
C HIS A 282 -2.43 4.08 -4.93
N ASP A 283 -1.60 5.09 -4.65
CA ASP A 283 -1.86 6.08 -3.60
C ASP A 283 -3.23 6.77 -3.72
N LEU A 284 -3.61 7.23 -4.91
CA LEU A 284 -4.94 7.82 -5.14
C LEU A 284 -6.11 6.85 -4.87
N ILE A 285 -5.90 5.54 -5.11
CA ILE A 285 -6.91 4.51 -4.82
C ILE A 285 -6.96 4.25 -3.31
N HIS A 286 -5.80 4.26 -2.65
CA HIS A 286 -5.69 4.15 -1.20
C HIS A 286 -6.32 5.36 -0.49
N ASP A 287 -6.09 6.58 -0.99
CA ASP A 287 -6.71 7.81 -0.49
C ASP A 287 -8.23 7.75 -0.63
N MET A 288 -8.72 7.23 -1.75
CA MET A 288 -10.15 6.98 -1.93
C MET A 288 -10.66 5.95 -0.92
N ALA A 289 -10.01 4.80 -0.77
CA ALA A 289 -10.39 3.76 0.21
C ALA A 289 -10.41 4.33 1.64
N THR A 290 -9.42 5.14 1.99
CA THR A 290 -9.30 5.81 3.28
C THR A 290 -10.44 6.80 3.50
N SER A 291 -10.77 7.64 2.51
CA SER A 291 -11.89 8.58 2.59
C SER A 291 -13.24 7.87 2.78
N LEU A 292 -13.40 6.69 2.16
CA LEU A 292 -14.59 5.88 2.29
C LEU A 292 -14.62 5.15 3.63
N PHE A 293 -13.47 4.68 4.12
CA PHE A 293 -13.31 4.07 5.43
C PHE A 293 -13.67 5.06 6.55
N THR A 294 -13.21 6.31 6.45
CA THR A 294 -13.54 7.36 7.43
C THR A 294 -15.00 7.81 7.36
N ALA A 295 -15.60 7.82 6.17
CA ALA A 295 -17.03 8.09 6.01
C ALA A 295 -17.92 6.95 6.55
N SER A 296 -17.57 5.68 6.28
CA SER A 296 -18.31 4.50 6.76
C SER A 296 -18.11 4.22 8.25
N THR A 297 -17.01 4.67 8.86
CA THR A 297 -16.84 4.65 10.31
C THR A 297 -17.69 5.68 11.07
N SER A 298 -18.42 6.56 10.37
CA SER A 298 -19.51 7.34 10.97
C SER A 298 -20.84 6.56 11.04
N GLY A 299 -20.90 5.37 10.43
CA GLY A 299 -22.06 4.49 10.49
C GLY A 299 -21.70 3.03 10.20
N SER A 300 -21.52 2.22 11.27
CA SER A 300 -21.51 0.74 11.32
C SER A 300 -20.16 0.03 11.50
N ASN A 301 -19.92 -0.40 12.75
CA ASN A 301 -19.39 -1.70 13.21
C ASN A 301 -18.33 -2.45 12.36
N ILE A 302 -17.04 -2.17 12.59
CA ILE A 302 -15.97 -3.17 12.42
C ILE A 302 -15.88 -3.95 13.75
N ARG A 303 -15.92 -5.30 13.72
CA ARG A 303 -16.11 -6.11 14.94
C ARG A 303 -14.90 -6.83 15.51
N GLU A 304 -13.76 -6.95 14.83
CA GLU A 304 -12.52 -7.43 15.48
C GLU A 304 -11.29 -7.00 14.67
N ILE A 305 -10.28 -6.44 15.32
CA ILE A 305 -9.02 -5.97 14.71
C ILE A 305 -7.85 -6.65 15.41
N ASN A 306 -7.02 -7.38 14.67
CA ASN A 306 -5.83 -8.04 15.22
C ASN A 306 -4.57 -7.24 14.89
N VAL A 307 -3.86 -6.80 15.91
CA VAL A 307 -2.68 -5.93 15.81
C VAL A 307 -1.46 -6.69 16.31
N LYS A 308 -0.42 -6.75 15.47
CA LYS A 308 0.87 -7.37 15.80
C LYS A 308 1.96 -6.31 15.89
N VAL A 309 2.58 -6.17 17.06
CA VAL A 309 3.67 -5.21 17.27
C VAL A 309 4.98 -5.77 16.70
N GLY A 310 5.71 -4.95 15.92
CA GLY A 310 6.90 -5.38 15.16
C GLY A 310 8.10 -4.43 15.30
N GLU A 311 9.31 -4.93 15.00
CA GLU A 311 10.57 -4.17 15.15
C GLU A 311 10.85 -3.17 14.01
N ARG A 312 10.15 -3.28 12.88
CA ARG A 312 10.33 -2.42 11.70
C ARG A 312 9.53 -1.12 11.84
N ASN A 313 10.04 -0.03 11.26
CA ASN A 313 9.29 1.22 11.10
C ASN A 313 8.01 0.92 10.30
N GLY A 314 6.82 1.10 10.93
CA GLY A 314 5.51 0.75 10.37
C GLY A 314 4.69 -0.30 11.15
N TYR A 315 5.19 -0.80 12.29
CA TYR A 315 4.46 -1.71 13.18
C TYR A 315 4.48 -1.20 14.64
N GLN A 316 4.50 0.12 14.81
CA GLN A 316 4.57 0.76 16.13
C GLN A 316 3.19 0.82 16.76
N LEU A 317 3.10 0.56 18.07
CA LEU A 317 1.83 0.55 18.79
C LEU A 317 1.16 1.93 18.78
N GLY A 318 1.96 2.99 18.68
CA GLY A 318 1.48 4.36 18.59
C GLY A 318 0.65 4.68 17.34
N GLU A 319 0.74 3.89 16.28
CA GLU A 319 -0.05 4.07 15.04
C GLU A 319 -1.54 3.83 15.29
N LEU A 320 -1.91 3.07 16.32
CA LEU A 320 -3.31 2.94 16.74
C LEU A 320 -3.94 4.28 17.11
N GLY A 321 -3.14 5.29 17.45
CA GLY A 321 -3.63 6.62 17.83
C GLY A 321 -4.45 7.32 16.75
N SER A 322 -4.21 7.03 15.47
CA SER A 322 -4.92 7.63 14.34
C SER A 322 -6.18 6.85 13.92
N LEU A 323 -6.39 5.64 14.44
CA LEU A 323 -7.50 4.77 14.06
C LEU A 323 -8.73 4.97 14.95
N ASN A 324 -9.92 5.02 14.37
CA ASN A 324 -11.18 4.91 15.12
C ASN A 324 -11.54 3.43 15.30
N LEU A 325 -11.28 2.89 16.49
CA LEU A 325 -11.49 1.47 16.79
C LEU A 325 -12.93 1.22 17.24
N TYR A 326 -13.51 0.15 16.71
CA TYR A 326 -14.85 -0.33 17.00
C TYR A 326 -14.80 -1.81 17.40
N GLY A 327 -15.72 -2.24 18.27
CA GLY A 327 -15.90 -3.66 18.56
C GLY A 327 -14.76 -4.24 19.40
N SER A 328 -14.04 -5.23 18.85
CA SER A 328 -12.96 -5.94 19.53
C SER A 328 -11.59 -5.60 18.96
N ILE A 329 -10.55 -5.58 19.80
CA ILE A 329 -9.16 -5.51 19.35
C ILE A 329 -8.31 -6.52 20.11
N GLU A 330 -7.45 -7.24 19.40
CA GLU A 330 -6.40 -8.09 19.97
C GLU A 330 -5.04 -7.44 19.67
N ILE A 331 -4.25 -7.19 20.72
CA ILE A 331 -2.90 -6.64 20.61
C ILE A 331 -1.91 -7.70 21.08
N THR A 332 -1.10 -8.21 20.16
CA THR A 332 -0.13 -9.28 20.42
C THR A 332 1.30 -8.78 20.35
N HIS A 333 2.21 -9.54 20.95
CA HIS A 333 3.64 -9.27 20.99
C HIS A 333 4.00 -7.97 21.73
N LEU A 334 3.26 -7.66 22.80
CA LEU A 334 3.45 -6.43 23.57
C LEU A 334 4.83 -6.34 24.26
N GLU A 335 5.56 -7.44 24.40
CA GLU A 335 6.95 -7.47 24.88
C GLU A 335 7.92 -6.67 24.00
N ARG A 336 7.53 -6.37 22.75
CA ARG A 336 8.35 -5.61 21.79
C ARG A 336 8.22 -4.10 21.94
N VAL A 337 7.28 -3.62 22.76
CA VAL A 337 7.07 -2.19 22.98
C VAL A 337 8.20 -1.63 23.84
N LYS A 338 9.06 -0.81 23.23
CA LYS A 338 10.32 -0.34 23.85
C LYS A 338 10.13 0.60 25.04
N ASN A 339 8.99 1.30 25.13
CA ASN A 339 8.68 2.23 26.22
C ASN A 339 7.19 2.60 26.25
N ASP A 340 6.76 3.16 27.38
CA ASP A 340 5.40 3.64 27.63
C ASP A 340 4.96 4.81 26.73
N LYS A 341 5.91 5.60 26.19
CA LYS A 341 5.58 6.73 25.31
C LYS A 341 4.95 6.26 24.01
N ASP A 342 5.39 5.14 23.46
CA ASP A 342 4.78 4.56 22.25
C ASP A 342 3.38 4.00 22.55
N ALA A 343 3.22 3.29 23.67
CA ALA A 343 1.92 2.80 24.13
C ALA A 343 0.91 3.94 24.36
N LYS A 344 1.33 5.07 24.94
CA LYS A 344 0.47 6.25 25.14
C LYS A 344 -0.06 6.84 23.84
N LYS A 345 0.69 6.74 22.74
CA LYS A 345 0.25 7.24 21.43
C LYS A 345 -0.94 6.45 20.89
N ALA A 346 -1.16 5.20 21.32
CA ALA A 346 -2.30 4.38 20.90
C ALA A 346 -3.66 4.99 21.29
N LYS A 347 -3.70 5.83 22.34
CA LYS A 347 -4.88 6.58 22.80
C LYS A 347 -6.13 5.71 22.98
N LEU A 348 -5.99 4.52 23.58
CA LEU A 348 -7.13 3.60 23.82
C LEU A 348 -8.24 4.22 24.67
N SER A 349 -7.88 5.11 25.60
CA SER A 349 -8.82 5.87 26.41
C SER A 349 -9.71 6.83 25.62
N ALA A 350 -9.36 7.16 24.37
CA ALA A 350 -10.17 7.99 23.47
C ALA A 350 -11.09 7.15 22.56
N LYS A 351 -11.04 5.81 22.61
CA LYS A 351 -11.77 4.92 21.70
C LYS A 351 -13.09 4.47 22.32
N ALA A 352 -14.08 5.37 22.32
CA ALA A 352 -15.37 5.16 22.99
C ALA A 352 -16.20 3.97 22.46
N ASN A 353 -15.92 3.53 21.23
CA ASN A 353 -16.66 2.47 20.54
C ASN A 353 -15.99 1.08 20.63
N LEU A 354 -14.90 0.97 21.38
CA LEU A 354 -14.22 -0.29 21.66
C LEU A 354 -14.91 -0.99 22.86
N HIS A 355 -15.34 -2.23 22.63
CA HIS A 355 -16.10 -3.05 23.58
C HIS A 355 -15.31 -4.27 24.07
N SER A 356 -14.35 -4.79 23.31
CA SER A 356 -13.48 -5.88 23.73
C SER A 356 -12.01 -5.53 23.50
N LEU A 357 -11.15 -5.84 24.47
CA LEU A 357 -9.71 -5.61 24.38
C LEU A 357 -8.98 -6.86 24.88
N SER A 358 -8.19 -7.46 24.01
CA SER A 358 -7.28 -8.55 24.36
C SER A 358 -5.83 -8.09 24.20
N MET A 359 -5.00 -8.40 25.18
CA MET A 359 -3.58 -8.01 25.24
C MET A 359 -2.74 -9.24 25.58
N SER A 360 -1.78 -9.57 24.70
CA SER A 360 -0.95 -10.78 24.81
C SER A 360 0.54 -10.50 24.64
N TRP A 361 1.35 -11.21 25.43
CA TRP A 361 2.81 -11.22 25.37
C TRP A 361 3.32 -12.61 24.93
N ASP A 362 4.48 -12.63 24.27
CA ASP A 362 5.16 -13.85 23.83
C ASP A 362 6.43 -14.18 24.63
N GLU A 363 6.81 -15.46 24.64
CA GLU A 363 8.05 -15.99 25.21
C GLU A 363 9.20 -15.97 24.18
N PRO A 364 10.50 -15.78 24.54
CA PRO A 364 11.08 -15.68 25.88
C PRO A 364 12.10 -14.51 26.02
N TYR A 365 11.71 -13.26 26.31
CA TYR A 365 12.71 -12.19 26.55
C TYR A 365 12.34 -11.18 27.66
N ARG A 366 13.40 -10.59 28.22
CA ARG A 366 13.51 -9.91 29.53
C ARG A 366 12.97 -8.48 29.50
N TYR A 367 12.22 -8.07 30.53
CA TYR A 367 12.36 -6.88 31.40
C TYR A 367 11.00 -6.57 32.06
N GLU A 368 10.74 -7.19 33.22
CA GLU A 368 9.46 -7.12 33.95
C GLU A 368 8.98 -5.69 34.28
N SER A 369 9.90 -4.72 34.38
CA SER A 369 9.59 -3.35 34.78
C SER A 369 9.00 -2.47 33.67
N GLU A 370 9.31 -2.74 32.40
CA GLU A 370 8.78 -1.95 31.27
C GLU A 370 7.39 -2.43 30.87
N GLU A 371 7.09 -3.73 31.01
CA GLU A 371 5.75 -4.27 30.75
C GLU A 371 4.68 -3.61 31.62
N VAL A 372 4.97 -3.37 32.90
CA VAL A 372 4.05 -2.68 33.82
C VAL A 372 3.73 -1.28 33.29
N LYS A 373 4.73 -0.53 32.81
CA LYS A 373 4.50 0.82 32.29
C LYS A 373 3.73 0.82 30.97
N VAL A 374 4.00 -0.17 30.10
CA VAL A 374 3.27 -0.35 28.84
C VAL A 374 1.81 -0.66 29.11
N LEU A 375 1.53 -1.60 30.01
CA LEU A 375 0.15 -1.96 30.36
C LEU A 375 -0.58 -0.81 31.09
N GLU A 376 0.12 -0.05 31.93
CA GLU A 376 -0.41 1.17 32.55
C GLU A 376 -0.77 2.23 31.50
N ALA A 377 0.03 2.36 30.44
CA ALA A 377 -0.22 3.27 29.32
C ALA A 377 -1.39 2.86 28.41
N LEU A 378 -1.77 1.58 28.39
CA LEU A 378 -2.85 1.02 27.58
C LEU A 378 -4.21 1.06 28.27
N LYS A 379 -4.46 2.11 29.06
CA LYS A 379 -5.74 2.36 29.73
C LYS A 379 -6.90 2.41 28.71
N PRO A 380 -7.93 1.54 28.83
CA PRO A 380 -9.07 1.52 27.92
C PRO A 380 -10.08 2.63 28.21
N HIS A 381 -10.99 2.88 27.26
CA HIS A 381 -12.15 3.73 27.49
C HIS A 381 -13.15 3.04 28.45
N PRO A 382 -13.86 3.78 29.34
CA PRO A 382 -14.80 3.19 30.30
C PRO A 382 -16.02 2.46 29.75
N ASN A 383 -16.17 2.34 28.43
CA ASN A 383 -17.29 1.64 27.77
C ASN A 383 -16.97 0.16 27.50
N LEU A 384 -15.74 -0.27 27.81
CA LEU A 384 -15.29 -1.63 27.59
C LEU A 384 -16.21 -2.65 28.28
N LYS A 385 -16.48 -3.76 27.60
CA LYS A 385 -17.32 -4.88 28.03
C LYS A 385 -16.52 -6.15 28.32
N SER A 386 -15.45 -6.40 27.58
CA SER A 386 -14.58 -7.56 27.77
C SER A 386 -13.11 -7.15 27.81
N LEU A 387 -12.35 -7.73 28.74
CA LEU A 387 -10.92 -7.50 28.90
C LEU A 387 -10.19 -8.82 29.06
N GLU A 388 -9.16 -9.04 28.23
CA GLU A 388 -8.29 -10.20 28.31
C GLU A 388 -6.83 -9.78 28.44
N ILE A 389 -6.13 -10.36 29.42
CA ILE A 389 -4.70 -10.16 29.64
C ILE A 389 -4.06 -11.55 29.70
N ILE A 390 -3.14 -11.80 28.76
CA ILE A 390 -2.56 -13.13 28.53
C ILE A 390 -1.04 -13.04 28.59
N ARG A 391 -0.40 -13.87 29.42
CA ARG A 391 1.06 -13.99 29.56
C ARG A 391 1.79 -12.71 30.04
N PHE A 392 1.09 -11.81 30.73
CA PHE A 392 1.69 -10.61 31.30
C PHE A 392 2.63 -10.97 32.48
N ARG A 393 3.89 -10.52 32.43
CA ARG A 393 4.92 -10.89 33.43
C ARG A 393 5.29 -9.76 34.39
N GLY A 394 4.60 -8.63 34.34
CA GLY A 394 4.75 -7.58 35.33
C GLY A 394 4.42 -8.05 36.76
N PHE A 395 5.07 -7.45 37.75
CA PHE A 395 4.90 -7.80 39.18
C PHE A 395 3.56 -7.33 39.77
N ARG A 396 2.83 -6.48 39.06
CA ARG A 396 1.51 -5.96 39.46
C ARG A 396 0.67 -5.61 38.24
N LEU A 397 -0.65 -5.74 38.39
CA LEU A 397 -1.62 -5.23 37.44
C LEU A 397 -1.75 -3.69 37.53
N PRO A 398 -2.26 -3.03 36.47
CA PRO A 398 -2.36 -1.57 36.41
C PRO A 398 -3.29 -0.94 37.44
N ASP A 399 -2.96 0.29 37.84
CA ASP A 399 -3.77 1.07 38.79
C ASP A 399 -5.14 1.44 38.21
N TRP A 400 -5.24 1.53 36.88
CA TRP A 400 -6.51 1.81 36.20
C TRP A 400 -7.51 0.65 36.24
N MET A 401 -7.14 -0.57 36.66
CA MET A 401 -8.07 -1.70 36.80
C MET A 401 -8.95 -1.58 38.06
N ASN A 402 -9.75 -0.51 38.11
CA ASN A 402 -10.61 -0.17 39.23
C ASN A 402 -12.04 0.16 38.77
N HIS A 403 -12.95 0.35 39.72
CA HIS A 403 -14.37 0.61 39.48
C HIS A 403 -14.65 1.86 38.64
N SER A 404 -13.74 2.83 38.53
CA SER A 404 -13.94 4.03 37.71
C SER A 404 -13.78 3.77 36.21
N VAL A 405 -12.83 2.90 35.85
CA VAL A 405 -12.48 2.61 34.44
C VAL A 405 -13.20 1.36 33.96
N LEU A 406 -13.31 0.33 34.78
CA LEU A 406 -13.91 -0.95 34.39
C LEU A 406 -15.40 -1.06 34.78
N LYS A 407 -16.09 0.07 35.00
CA LYS A 407 -17.48 0.14 35.45
C LYS A 407 -18.48 -0.63 34.59
N ASN A 408 -18.19 -0.83 33.30
CA ASN A 408 -19.08 -1.45 32.33
C ASN A 408 -18.66 -2.87 31.92
N VAL A 409 -17.54 -3.37 32.47
CA VAL A 409 -16.94 -4.64 32.07
C VAL A 409 -17.76 -5.80 32.63
N VAL A 410 -18.06 -6.75 31.76
CA VAL A 410 -18.87 -7.94 32.02
C VAL A 410 -18.00 -9.19 32.12
N SER A 411 -16.93 -9.26 31.32
CA SER A 411 -16.01 -10.40 31.30
C SER A 411 -14.56 -9.96 31.47
N ILE A 412 -13.84 -10.62 32.39
CA ILE A 412 -12.39 -10.48 32.56
C ILE A 412 -11.74 -11.86 32.47
N LEU A 413 -10.72 -11.97 31.63
CA LEU A 413 -9.84 -13.12 31.52
C LEU A 413 -8.41 -12.70 31.87
N ILE A 414 -7.81 -13.37 32.84
CA ILE A 414 -6.38 -13.25 33.15
C ILE A 414 -5.79 -14.66 33.03
N ASN A 415 -4.86 -14.82 32.09
CA ASN A 415 -4.27 -16.13 31.79
C ASN A 415 -2.75 -16.03 31.79
N ASP A 416 -2.07 -16.98 32.42
CA ASP A 416 -0.61 -17.12 32.42
C ASP A 416 0.15 -15.89 32.98
N CYS A 417 -0.42 -15.18 33.96
CA CYS A 417 0.14 -13.94 34.53
C CYS A 417 0.93 -14.19 35.83
N LYS A 418 1.90 -15.10 35.76
CA LYS A 418 2.55 -15.77 36.90
C LYS A 418 3.20 -14.88 37.97
N ASN A 419 3.55 -13.65 37.64
CA ASN A 419 4.28 -12.73 38.53
C ASN A 419 3.36 -11.74 39.28
N CYS A 420 2.06 -11.73 38.98
CA CYS A 420 1.10 -10.79 39.58
C CYS A 420 0.63 -11.25 40.96
N LEU A 421 1.38 -10.90 42.02
CA LEU A 421 1.10 -11.33 43.40
C LEU A 421 -0.18 -10.75 44.03
N CYS A 422 -0.75 -9.69 43.45
CA CYS A 422 -1.93 -9.01 43.96
C CYS A 422 -2.93 -8.74 42.82
N LEU A 423 -4.15 -9.23 42.99
CA LEU A 423 -5.26 -8.92 42.09
C LEU A 423 -5.97 -7.63 42.52
N PRO A 424 -6.40 -6.78 41.58
CA PRO A 424 -7.32 -5.67 41.85
C PRO A 424 -8.62 -6.17 42.50
N PRO A 425 -9.37 -5.29 43.19
CA PRO A 425 -10.64 -5.64 43.82
C PRO A 425 -11.75 -5.82 42.78
N PHE A 426 -11.66 -6.89 41.96
CA PHE A 426 -12.64 -7.18 40.91
C PHE A 426 -14.05 -7.42 41.45
N GLY A 427 -14.18 -7.81 42.73
CA GLY A 427 -15.46 -7.95 43.41
C GLY A 427 -16.25 -6.65 43.55
N ASP A 428 -15.58 -5.50 43.44
CA ASP A 428 -16.22 -4.18 43.50
C ASP A 428 -16.70 -3.68 42.13
N LEU A 429 -16.53 -4.48 41.06
CA LEU A 429 -16.97 -4.12 39.71
C LEU A 429 -18.48 -4.38 39.54
N PRO A 430 -19.28 -3.35 39.19
CA PRO A 430 -20.73 -3.42 39.30
C PRO A 430 -21.42 -4.27 38.22
N CYS A 431 -20.75 -4.53 37.09
CA CYS A 431 -21.31 -5.27 35.95
C CYS A 431 -20.59 -6.59 35.66
N LEU A 432 -19.65 -7.00 36.50
CA LEU A 432 -18.82 -8.18 36.24
C LEU A 432 -19.63 -9.46 36.44
N GLU A 433 -19.80 -10.24 35.37
CA GLU A 433 -20.54 -11.52 35.39
C GLU A 433 -19.59 -12.73 35.28
N SER A 434 -18.44 -12.57 34.60
CA SER A 434 -17.47 -13.63 34.37
C SER A 434 -16.05 -13.17 34.69
N LEU A 435 -15.42 -13.82 35.68
CA LEU A 435 -14.00 -13.68 35.99
C LEU A 435 -13.31 -15.05 35.82
N LYS A 436 -12.37 -15.13 34.88
CA LYS A 436 -11.60 -16.35 34.60
C LYS A 436 -10.12 -16.12 34.86
N LEU A 437 -9.54 -16.91 35.74
CA LEU A 437 -8.13 -16.89 36.11
C LEU A 437 -7.50 -18.25 35.78
N TYR A 438 -6.50 -18.27 34.90
CA TYR A 438 -5.85 -19.51 34.45
C TYR A 438 -4.32 -19.41 34.56
N TRP A 439 -3.68 -20.50 34.99
CA TRP A 439 -2.21 -20.67 35.04
C TRP A 439 -1.42 -19.51 35.69
N GLY A 440 -1.72 -19.20 36.96
CA GLY A 440 -0.89 -18.34 37.81
C GLY A 440 -1.35 -16.89 37.89
N SER A 441 -1.92 -16.57 39.05
CA SER A 441 -2.07 -15.25 39.70
C SER A 441 -1.73 -15.46 41.16
#